data_AF-A0A011VV03-F1
#
_entry.id   AF-A0A011VV03-F1
#
_cell.length_a   1.000
_cell.length_b   1.000
_cell.length_c   1.000
_cell.angle_alpha   90.00
_cell.angle_beta   90.00
_cell.angle_gamma   90.00
#
_symmetry.space_group_name_H-M   'P 1'
#
loop_
_entity.id
_entity.type
_entity.pdbx_description
1 polymer ?
#
loop_
_entity_poly.entity_id
_entity_poly.type
_entity_poly.pdbx_seq_one_letter_code
_entity_poly.pdbx_strand_id
1 'polypeptide(L)'
;MDKEKVRVIKISKEALFEYIYENFIANQDKYLDVDKTEVSDYFDIDHENGNFIFCAIRFEDEDGNFLSMPSEIDLKKLMKMIPDTTDSMFSPNRKYYKEYSKDELAELCK
;
A
#
# COMPACT_ATOMS: atom_id res chain seq x y z
N MET A 1 -15.62 31.39 0.74
CA MET A 1 -16.80 30.70 1.31
C MET A 1 -17.55 31.73 2.14
N ASP A 2 -18.87 31.70 2.17
CA ASP A 2 -19.65 32.60 3.03
C ASP A 2 -19.29 32.33 4.50
N LYS A 3 -19.16 33.39 5.30
CA LYS A 3 -18.78 33.31 6.72
C LYS A 3 -19.76 32.51 7.57
N GLU A 4 -21.02 32.44 7.16
CA GLU A 4 -22.08 31.70 7.88
C GLU A 4 -22.27 30.27 7.35
N LYS A 5 -21.48 29.83 6.34
CA LYS A 5 -21.68 28.54 5.68
C LYS A 5 -20.50 27.60 5.92
N VAL A 6 -20.83 26.33 6.18
CA VAL A 6 -19.87 25.23 6.28
C VAL A 6 -20.15 24.23 5.16
N ARG A 7 -19.10 23.74 4.50
CA ARG A 7 -19.17 22.62 3.55
C ARG A 7 -18.75 21.36 4.30
N VAL A 8 -19.58 20.33 4.29
CA VAL A 8 -19.37 19.08 5.04
C VAL A 8 -19.28 17.91 4.07
N ILE A 9 -18.31 17.02 4.31
CA ILE A 9 -18.21 15.73 3.65
C ILE A 9 -18.42 14.65 4.71
N LYS A 10 -19.36 13.73 4.47
CA LYS A 10 -19.58 12.52 5.26
C LYS A 10 -19.55 11.34 4.30
N ILE A 11 -18.62 10.41 4.52
CA ILE A 11 -18.47 9.19 3.72
C ILE A 11 -18.68 7.95 4.59
N SER A 12 -19.01 6.81 3.97
CA SER A 12 -19.12 5.52 4.65
C SER A 12 -17.76 4.86 4.84
N LYS A 13 -17.74 3.70 5.52
CA LYS A 13 -16.53 2.90 5.72
C LYS A 13 -15.95 2.43 4.38
N GLU A 14 -16.80 2.01 3.46
CA GLU A 14 -16.41 1.53 2.13
C GLU A 14 -15.75 2.64 1.33
N ALA A 15 -16.38 3.83 1.27
CA ALA A 15 -15.83 4.99 0.58
C ALA A 15 -14.54 5.53 1.25
N LEU A 16 -14.38 5.36 2.56
CA LEU A 16 -13.13 5.69 3.25
C LEU A 16 -11.99 4.77 2.81
N PHE A 17 -12.25 3.47 2.67
CA PHE A 17 -11.26 2.51 2.21
C PHE A 17 -10.93 2.66 0.73
N GLU A 18 -11.93 2.94 -0.10
CA GLU A 18 -11.74 3.34 -1.50
C GLU A 18 -10.82 4.55 -1.60
N TYR A 19 -11.11 5.59 -0.82
CA TYR A 19 -10.27 6.77 -0.77
C TYR A 19 -8.83 6.43 -0.36
N ILE A 20 -8.60 5.45 0.52
CA ILE A 20 -7.25 5.05 0.92
C ILE A 20 -6.50 4.41 -0.26
N TYR A 21 -6.99 3.31 -0.84
CA TYR A 21 -6.19 2.61 -1.86
C TYR A 21 -6.03 3.43 -3.15
N GLU A 22 -7.03 4.21 -3.57
CA GLU A 22 -6.92 5.11 -4.73
C GLU A 22 -5.82 6.16 -4.52
N ASN A 23 -5.72 6.68 -3.30
CA ASN A 23 -4.72 7.70 -2.96
C ASN A 23 -3.31 7.11 -2.84
N PHE A 24 -3.18 5.83 -2.45
CA PHE A 24 -1.92 5.10 -2.51
C PHE A 24 -1.46 4.85 -3.94
N ILE A 25 -2.33 4.37 -4.83
CA ILE A 25 -2.03 4.21 -6.26
C ILE A 25 -1.62 5.57 -6.86
N ALA A 26 -2.40 6.61 -6.61
CA ALA A 26 -2.17 7.94 -7.17
C ALA A 26 -0.86 8.60 -6.68
N ASN A 27 -0.34 8.25 -5.50
CA ASN A 27 0.85 8.85 -4.89
C ASN A 27 1.93 7.82 -4.53
N GLN A 28 1.92 6.66 -5.19
CA GLN A 28 2.84 5.56 -4.92
C GLN A 28 4.31 5.97 -5.00
N ASP A 29 4.68 6.81 -5.97
CA ASP A 29 6.01 7.38 -6.15
C ASP A 29 6.50 8.09 -4.89
N LYS A 30 5.62 8.85 -4.23
CA LYS A 30 5.92 9.54 -2.98
C LYS A 30 6.06 8.58 -1.79
N TYR A 31 5.27 7.50 -1.77
CA TYR A 31 5.22 6.61 -0.60
C TYR A 31 6.26 5.50 -0.63
N LEU A 32 6.58 4.98 -1.82
CA LEU A 32 7.47 3.84 -2.02
C LEU A 32 8.79 4.22 -2.71
N ASP A 33 8.96 5.46 -3.16
CA ASP A 33 10.18 5.91 -3.88
C ASP A 33 10.44 5.07 -5.14
N VAL A 34 9.38 4.86 -5.94
CA VAL A 34 9.40 4.06 -7.18
C VAL A 34 8.80 4.84 -8.35
N ASP A 35 9.19 4.51 -9.59
CA ASP A 35 8.47 4.95 -10.78
C ASP A 35 7.22 4.08 -10.97
N LYS A 36 6.04 4.72 -11.00
CA LYS A 36 4.74 4.04 -11.18
C LYS A 36 4.64 3.24 -12.48
N THR A 37 5.43 3.61 -13.49
CA THR A 37 5.46 2.93 -14.79
C THR A 37 6.31 1.66 -14.79
N GLU A 38 7.18 1.49 -13.79
CA GLU A 38 8.11 0.35 -13.70
C GLU A 38 7.65 -0.73 -12.71
N VAL A 39 6.47 -0.57 -12.10
CA VAL A 39 6.00 -1.43 -11.00
C VAL A 39 4.55 -1.88 -11.18
N SER A 40 4.24 -2.99 -10.51
CA SER A 40 2.88 -3.49 -10.32
C SER A 40 2.48 -3.39 -8.84
N ASP A 41 1.26 -2.94 -8.62
CA ASP A 41 0.67 -2.76 -7.29
C ASP A 41 -0.08 -4.00 -6.81
N TYR A 42 0.14 -4.33 -5.54
CA TYR A 42 -0.56 -5.37 -4.82
C TYR A 42 -0.97 -4.84 -3.46
N PHE A 43 -2.25 -4.95 -3.12
CA PHE A 43 -2.75 -4.43 -1.86
C PHE A 43 -3.88 -5.29 -1.31
N ASP A 44 -4.08 -5.20 -0.01
CA ASP A 44 -5.22 -5.80 0.67
C ASP A 44 -5.59 -4.94 1.87
N ILE A 45 -6.83 -5.10 2.34
CA ILE A 45 -7.36 -4.35 3.46
C ILE A 45 -8.13 -5.26 4.41
N ASP A 46 -7.75 -5.21 5.68
CA ASP A 46 -8.51 -5.81 6.76
C ASP A 46 -9.65 -4.85 7.14
N HIS A 47 -10.80 -5.06 6.54
CA HIS A 47 -11.98 -4.26 6.83
C HIS A 47 -12.43 -4.36 8.30
N GLU A 48 -12.12 -5.44 9.01
CA GLU A 48 -12.56 -5.62 10.40
C GLU A 48 -11.69 -4.82 11.36
N ASN A 49 -10.38 -4.94 11.22
CA ASN A 49 -9.41 -4.35 12.14
C ASN A 49 -8.86 -3.00 11.68
N GLY A 50 -9.09 -2.62 10.42
CA GLY A 50 -8.65 -1.34 9.86
C GLY A 50 -7.18 -1.32 9.45
N ASN A 51 -6.60 -2.47 9.11
CA ASN A 51 -5.23 -2.57 8.61
C ASN A 51 -5.21 -2.53 7.09
N PHE A 52 -4.18 -1.93 6.51
CA PHE A 52 -3.99 -1.81 5.07
C PHE A 52 -2.54 -2.14 4.73
N ILE A 53 -2.33 -2.94 3.69
CA ILE A 53 -1.02 -3.23 3.14
C ILE A 53 -0.99 -2.87 1.66
N PHE A 54 0.10 -2.26 1.24
CA PHE A 54 0.33 -1.86 -0.14
C PHE A 54 1.78 -2.16 -0.51
N CYS A 55 1.96 -2.93 -1.57
CA CYS A 55 3.23 -3.45 -2.03
C CYS A 55 3.41 -3.09 -3.50
N ALA A 56 4.62 -2.70 -3.87
CA ALA A 56 5.04 -2.59 -5.26
C ALA A 56 6.09 -3.63 -5.55
N ILE A 57 6.01 -4.25 -6.73
CA ILE A 57 7.10 -5.05 -7.28
C ILE A 57 7.44 -4.50 -8.66
N ARG A 58 8.68 -4.68 -9.10
CA ARG A 58 9.07 -4.36 -10.48
C ARG A 58 8.17 -5.11 -11.46
N PHE A 59 7.72 -4.45 -12.51
CA PHE A 59 6.80 -5.00 -13.52
C PHE A 59 7.53 -5.88 -14.53
N GLU A 60 8.77 -5.54 -14.89
CA GLU A 60 9.56 -6.21 -15.92
C GLU A 60 11.00 -6.42 -15.42
N ASP A 61 11.59 -7.57 -15.71
CA ASP A 61 13.01 -7.82 -15.44
C ASP A 61 13.92 -7.28 -16.56
N GLU A 62 15.24 -7.47 -16.41
CA GLU A 62 16.23 -7.00 -17.38
C GLU A 62 16.15 -7.69 -18.74
N ASP A 63 15.53 -8.88 -18.80
CA ASP A 63 15.35 -9.71 -20.00
C ASP A 63 14.00 -9.45 -20.69
N GLY A 64 13.18 -8.55 -20.14
CA GLY A 64 11.88 -8.20 -20.67
C GLY A 64 10.73 -9.11 -20.25
N ASN A 65 10.93 -9.95 -19.22
CA ASN A 65 9.88 -10.81 -18.71
C ASN A 65 9.02 -10.06 -17.69
N PHE A 66 7.70 -10.17 -17.83
CA PHE A 66 6.78 -9.63 -16.83
C PHE A 66 6.89 -10.40 -15.51
N LEU A 67 7.13 -9.64 -14.45
CA LEU A 67 7.22 -10.12 -13.08
C LEU A 67 5.85 -10.02 -12.41
N SER A 68 5.56 -10.99 -11.56
CA SER A 68 4.35 -11.01 -10.73
C SER A 68 4.68 -11.33 -9.27
N MET A 69 3.74 -11.04 -8.38
CA MET A 69 3.85 -11.41 -6.98
C MET A 69 3.82 -12.95 -6.88
N PRO A 70 4.80 -13.59 -6.22
CA PRO A 70 4.77 -15.02 -5.94
C PRO A 70 3.45 -15.44 -5.30
N SER A 71 2.90 -16.57 -5.75
CA SER A 71 1.62 -17.10 -5.27
C SER A 71 1.62 -17.49 -3.79
N GLU A 72 2.80 -17.69 -3.23
CA GLU A 72 3.06 -18.04 -1.84
C GLU A 72 2.86 -16.85 -0.89
N ILE A 73 2.90 -15.61 -1.41
CA ILE A 73 2.75 -14.40 -0.62
C ILE A 73 1.26 -14.08 -0.44
N ASP A 74 0.80 -14.19 0.81
CA ASP A 74 -0.56 -13.85 1.25
C ASP A 74 -0.54 -12.53 2.03
N LEU A 75 -1.04 -11.46 1.40
CA LEU A 75 -1.09 -10.12 1.99
C LEU A 75 -1.92 -10.05 3.28
N LYS A 76 -2.98 -10.86 3.42
CA LYS A 76 -3.81 -10.90 4.63
C LYS A 76 -3.06 -11.52 5.79
N LYS A 77 -2.25 -12.55 5.53
CA LYS A 77 -1.33 -13.11 6.53
C LYS A 77 -0.25 -12.10 6.91
N LEU A 78 0.39 -11.48 5.92
CA LEU A 78 1.46 -10.51 6.16
C LEU A 78 1.00 -9.36 7.07
N MET A 79 -0.19 -8.78 6.81
CA MET A 79 -0.78 -7.73 7.66
C MET A 79 -0.85 -8.09 9.15
N LYS A 80 -0.90 -9.37 9.50
CA LYS A 80 -0.99 -9.83 10.90
C LYS A 80 0.38 -10.15 11.51
N MET A 81 1.40 -10.34 10.68
CA MET A 81 2.70 -10.87 11.07
C MET A 81 3.79 -9.80 11.11
N ILE A 82 3.75 -8.85 10.18
CA ILE A 82 4.75 -7.79 10.11
C ILE A 82 4.36 -6.60 11.00
N PRO A 83 5.33 -5.92 11.64
CA PRO A 83 5.05 -4.66 12.32
C PRO A 83 4.73 -3.56 11.31
N ASP A 84 4.04 -2.52 11.79
CA ASP A 84 3.80 -1.31 11.01
C ASP A 84 5.12 -0.73 10.48
N THR A 85 5.14 -0.37 9.20
CA THR A 85 6.33 0.19 8.55
C THR A 85 6.51 1.68 8.83
N THR A 86 5.45 2.35 9.29
CA THR A 86 5.44 3.77 9.67
C THR A 86 4.37 4.03 10.72
N ASP A 87 4.61 5.02 11.58
CA ASP A 87 3.64 5.54 12.54
C ASP A 87 2.76 6.66 11.96
N SER A 88 3.12 7.20 10.78
CA SER A 88 2.39 8.28 10.12
C SER A 88 2.76 8.43 8.64
N MET A 89 1.75 8.53 7.79
CA MET A 89 1.88 8.87 6.37
C MET A 89 2.12 10.37 6.11
N PHE A 90 2.15 11.20 7.16
CA PHE A 90 2.35 12.65 7.06
C PHE A 90 3.70 13.12 7.64
N SER A 91 4.55 12.19 8.07
CA SER A 91 5.89 12.51 8.54
C SER A 91 6.75 13.02 7.37
N PRO A 92 7.25 14.27 7.43
CA PRO A 92 7.88 14.92 6.26
C PRO A 92 9.26 14.35 5.89
N ASN A 93 9.93 13.62 6.80
CA ASN A 93 11.31 13.15 6.64
C ASN A 93 11.48 11.68 7.05
N ARG A 94 10.50 10.82 6.79
CA ARG A 94 10.59 9.38 7.10
C ARG A 94 10.31 8.53 5.86
N LYS A 95 11.08 7.44 5.73
CA LYS A 95 10.76 6.33 4.81
C LYS A 95 9.49 5.65 5.34
N TYR A 96 8.44 5.57 4.52
CA TYR A 96 7.15 4.98 4.93
C TYR A 96 7.13 3.45 4.85
N TYR A 97 8.07 2.88 4.10
CA TYR A 97 8.13 1.48 3.75
C TYR A 97 9.39 0.81 4.30
N LYS A 98 9.33 -0.52 4.38
CA LYS A 98 10.47 -1.38 4.64
C LYS A 98 10.62 -2.34 3.47
N GLU A 99 11.86 -2.55 3.05
CA GLU A 99 12.18 -3.52 2.00
C GLU A 99 12.21 -4.93 2.60
N TYR A 100 11.59 -5.86 1.87
CA TYR A 100 11.63 -7.29 2.14
C TYR A 100 11.96 -8.00 0.82
N SER A 101 12.74 -9.06 0.89
CA SER A 101 12.89 -9.99 -0.22
C SER A 101 11.60 -10.81 -0.40
N LYS A 102 11.39 -11.32 -1.62
CA LYS A 102 10.28 -12.22 -1.93
C LYS A 102 10.32 -13.48 -1.05
N ASP A 103 11.51 -14.02 -0.80
CA ASP A 103 11.71 -15.21 0.03
C ASP A 103 11.37 -14.97 1.50
N GLU A 104 11.74 -13.80 2.06
CA GLU A 104 11.36 -13.44 3.43
C GLU A 104 9.84 -13.36 3.60
N LEU A 105 9.15 -12.70 2.66
CA LEU A 105 7.69 -12.60 2.71
C LEU A 105 7.03 -13.97 2.52
N ALA A 106 7.54 -14.80 1.61
CA ALA A 106 7.03 -16.15 1.39
C ALA A 106 7.20 -17.02 2.64
N GLU A 107 8.33 -16.93 3.35
CA GLU A 107 8.56 -17.66 4.60
C GLU A 107 7.59 -17.23 5.71
N LEU A 108 7.28 -15.94 5.82
CA LEU A 108 6.29 -15.43 6.77
C LEU A 108 4.85 -15.89 6.48
N CYS A 109 4.57 -16.33 5.25
CA CYS A 109 3.25 -16.78 4.82
C CYS A 109 3.02 -18.29 4.89
N LYS A 110 4.08 -19.08 5.13
CA LYS A 110 4.00 -20.54 5.34
C LYS A 110 3.27 -20.86 6.65
#